data_AF-A0A838JX53-F1
#
_entry.id   AF-A0A838JX53-F1
#
_cell.length_a   1.000
_cell.length_b   1.000
_cell.length_c   1.000
_cell.angle_alpha   90.00
_cell.angle_beta   90.00
_cell.angle_gamma   90.00
#
_symmetry.space_group_name_H-M   'P 1'
#
loop_
_entity.id
_entity.type
_entity.pdbx_description
1 polymer ?
#
loop_
_entity_poly.entity_id
_entity_poly.type
_entity_poly.pdbx_seq_one_letter_code
_entity_poly.pdbx_strand_id
1 'polypeptide(L)' 'MHSSENPLAQISRELGVSEQTLRNWRSQAQIDAGEREGLTTQECEELGKLRREVKVLRQEKEILRKATAFFAREDGIR' A
#
# COMPACT_ATOMS: atom_id res chain seq x y z
N MET A 1 30.56 -32.22 15.94
CA MET A 1 29.18 -31.73 15.73
C MET A 1 29.24 -30.22 15.62
N HIS A 2 29.34 -29.68 14.40
CA HIS A 2 29.26 -28.24 14.20
C HIS A 2 27.77 -27.92 14.18
N SER A 3 27.28 -27.39 15.29
CA SER A 3 25.91 -26.89 15.41
C SER A 3 25.65 -26.01 14.19
N SER A 4 24.66 -26.38 13.37
CA SER A 4 24.19 -25.47 12.34
C SER A 4 23.67 -24.23 13.06
N GLU A 5 24.47 -23.18 13.13
CA GLU A 5 23.93 -21.87 13.47
C GLU A 5 22.77 -21.63 12.50
N ASN A 6 21.60 -21.39 13.06
CA ASN A 6 20.38 -21.23 12.28
C ASN A 6 20.65 -20.10 11.26
N PRO A 7 20.65 -20.36 9.94
CA PRO A 7 21.14 -19.37 8.96
C PRO A 7 20.43 -18.02 9.07
N LEU A 8 19.15 -18.04 9.46
CA LEU A 8 18.35 -16.86 9.75
C LEU A 8 18.91 -16.00 10.90
N ALA A 9 19.43 -16.61 11.96
CA ALA A 9 19.99 -15.91 13.12
C ALA A 9 21.34 -15.27 12.80
N GLN A 10 22.12 -15.88 11.89
CA GLN A 10 23.36 -15.27 11.40
C GLN A 10 23.05 -14.08 10.48
N ILE A 11 22.18 -14.29 9.48
CA ILE A 11 21.80 -13.25 8.52
C ILE A 11 21.11 -12.07 9.23
N SER A 12 20.30 -12.32 10.26
CA SER A 12 19.65 -11.24 11.03
C SER A 12 20.67 -10.36 11.76
N ARG A 13 21.71 -10.96 12.36
CA ARG A 13 22.82 -10.22 12.99
C ARG A 13 23.62 -9.42 11.97
N GLU A 14 23.95 -10.01 10.83
CA GLU A 14 24.72 -9.35 9.76
C GLU A 14 23.97 -8.16 9.16
N LEU A 15 22.66 -8.29 8.98
CA LEU A 15 21.79 -7.22 8.44
C LEU A 15 21.29 -6.24 9.50
N GLY A 16 21.53 -6.51 10.79
CA GLY A 16 21.05 -5.66 11.90
C GLY A 16 19.52 -5.62 12.02
N VAL A 17 18.81 -6.65 11.56
CA VAL A 17 17.34 -6.74 11.62
C VAL A 17 16.90 -7.89 12.51
N SER A 18 15.64 -7.89 12.94
CA SER A 18 15.09 -9.04 13.66
C SER A 18 14.92 -10.25 12.73
N GLU A 19 15.03 -11.47 13.26
CA GLU A 19 14.68 -12.68 12.50
C GLU A 19 13.25 -12.65 11.97
N GLN A 20 12.32 -12.01 12.71
CA GLN A 20 10.93 -11.87 12.28
C GLN A 20 10.82 -11.02 11.00
N THR A 21 11.64 -9.97 10.87
CA THR A 21 11.71 -9.16 9.66
C THR A 21 12.09 -10.01 8.45
N LEU A 22 13.10 -10.88 8.60
CA LEU A 22 13.51 -11.79 7.52
C LEU A 22 12.43 -12.81 7.17
N ARG A 23 11.71 -13.34 8.16
CA ARG A 23 10.57 -14.25 7.93
C ARG A 23 9.44 -13.55 7.18
N ASN A 24 9.17 -12.29 7.50
CA ASN A 24 8.17 -11.48 6.81
C ASN A 24 8.57 -11.25 5.35
N TRP A 25 9.82 -10.84 5.09
CA TRP A 25 10.32 -10.65 3.72
C TRP A 25 10.29 -11.94 2.91
N ARG A 26 10.68 -13.07 3.50
CA ARG A 26 10.56 -14.38 2.84
C ARG A 26 9.11 -14.70 2.49
N SER A 27 8.18 -14.45 3.42
CA SER A 27 6.75 -14.72 3.19
C SER A 27 6.19 -13.82 2.09
N GLN A 28 6.58 -12.54 2.06
CA GLN A 28 6.18 -11.61 1.00
C GLN A 28 6.78 -12.03 -0.36
N ALA A 29 8.05 -12.46 -0.40
CA ALA A 29 8.67 -12.95 -1.63
C ALA A 29 7.95 -14.18 -2.19
N GLN A 30 7.48 -15.08 -1.33
CA GLN A 30 6.65 -16.22 -1.75
C GLN A 30 5.29 -15.78 -2.32
N ILE A 31 4.68 -14.74 -1.73
CA ILE A 31 3.43 -14.16 -2.25
C ILE A 31 3.68 -13.51 -3.62
N ASP A 32 4.74 -12.72 -3.74
CA ASP A 32 5.13 -12.04 -4.97
C ASP A 32 5.48 -13.05 -6.10
N ALA A 33 5.99 -14.23 -5.74
CA ALA A 33 6.25 -15.34 -6.67
C ALA A 33 5.01 -16.20 -6.98
N GLY A 34 3.86 -15.94 -6.33
CA GLY A 34 2.65 -16.75 -6.48
C GLY A 34 2.71 -18.13 -5.80
N GLU A 35 3.71 -18.38 -4.96
CA GLU A 35 3.89 -19.61 -4.19
C GLU A 35 3.02 -19.64 -2.93
N ARG A 36 2.48 -18.49 -2.53
CA ARG A 36 1.66 -18.32 -1.34
C ARG A 36 0.53 -17.33 -1.60
N GLU A 37 -0.63 -17.59 -1.02
CA GLU A 37 -1.75 -16.64 -1.06
C GLU A 37 -1.43 -15.36 -0.27
N GLY A 38 -1.81 -14.22 -0.84
CA GLY A 38 -1.65 -12.90 -0.23
C GLY A 38 -1.70 -11.80 -1.30
N LEU A 39 -1.67 -10.54 -0.86
CA LEU A 39 -1.47 -9.42 -1.76
C LEU A 39 0.02 -9.30 -2.06
N THR A 40 0.34 -9.27 -3.35
CA THR A 40 1.69 -8.95 -3.80
C THR A 40 2.07 -7.52 -3.42
N THR A 41 3.36 -7.25 -3.38
CA THR A 41 3.90 -5.92 -3.14
C THR A 41 3.35 -4.93 -4.17
N GLN A 42 3.27 -5.33 -5.44
CA GLN A 42 2.75 -4.50 -6.54
C GLN A 42 1.24 -4.18 -6.37
N GLU A 43 0.42 -5.17 -6.00
CA GLU A 43 -1.01 -4.95 -5.75
C GLU A 43 -1.23 -4.01 -4.56
N CYS A 44 -0.45 -4.15 -3.49
CA CYS A 44 -0.51 -3.23 -2.34
C CYS A 44 -0.19 -1.79 -2.75
N GLU A 45 0.83 -1.58 -3.58
CA GLU A 45 1.21 -0.26 -4.08
C GLU A 45 0.11 0.37 -4.94
N GLU A 46 -0.43 -0.39 -5.89
CA GLU A 46 -1.50 0.08 -6.78
C GLU A 46 -2.78 0.38 -5.99
N LEU A 47 -3.16 -0.46 -5.02
CA LEU A 47 -4.27 -0.17 -4.11
C LEU A 47 -4.05 1.14 -3.35
N GLY A 48 -2.83 1.41 -2.90
CA GLY A 48 -2.46 2.66 -2.25
C GLY A 48 -2.62 3.86 -3.18
N LYS A 49 -2.14 3.75 -4.42
CA LYS A 49 -2.28 4.79 -5.45
C LYS A 49 -3.74 5.08 -5.77
N LEU A 50 -4.53 4.05 -6.06
CA LEU A 50 -5.95 4.18 -6.39
C LEU A 50 -6.74 4.79 -5.23
N ARG A 51 -6.45 4.42 -3.98
CA ARG A 51 -7.10 5.03 -2.80
C ARG A 51 -6.83 6.54 -2.70
N ARG A 52 -5.60 6.98 -3.04
CA ARG A 52 -5.26 8.42 -3.08
C ARG A 52 -5.99 9.13 -4.21
N GLU A 53 -6.00 8.54 -5.39
CA GLU A 53 -6.68 9.10 -6.57
C GLU A 53 -8.19 9.24 -6.33
N VAL A 54 -8.85 8.20 -5.80
CA VAL A 54 -10.27 8.25 -5.43
C VAL A 54 -10.55 9.35 -4.40
N LYS A 55 -9.64 9.58 -3.45
CA LYS A 55 -9.79 10.69 -2.48
C LYS A 55 -9.75 12.04 -3.19
N VAL A 56 -8.81 12.25 -4.11
CA VAL A 56 -8.68 13.49 -4.88
C VAL A 56 -9.92 13.71 -5.75
N LEU A 57 -10.33 12.71 -6.53
CA LEU A 57 -11.51 12.78 -7.40
C LEU A 57 -12.79 13.12 -6.61
N ARG A 58 -12.95 12.59 -5.40
CA ARG A 58 -14.08 12.92 -4.53
C ARG A 58 -14.06 14.38 -4.08
N GLN A 59 -12.89 14.93 -3.78
CA GLN A 59 -12.72 16.33 -3.40
C GLN A 59 -13.03 17.26 -4.59
N GLU A 60 -12.50 16.96 -5.78
CA GLU A 60 -12.75 17.71 -7.00
C GLU A 60 -14.23 17.70 -7.37
N LYS A 61 -14.87 16.53 -7.33
CA LYS A 61 -16.31 16.40 -7.57
C LYS A 61 -17.14 17.27 -6.62
N GLU A 62 -16.74 17.34 -5.34
CA GLU A 62 -17.46 18.16 -4.36
C GLU A 62 -17.27 19.66 -4.61
N ILE A 63 -16.08 20.09 -5.00
CA ILE A 63 -15.82 21.48 -5.39
C ILE A 63 -16.69 21.85 -6.60
N LEU A 64 -16.69 21.02 -7.63
CA LEU A 64 -17.51 21.23 -8.83
C LEU A 64 -19.00 21.29 -8.48
N ARG A 65 -19.49 20.36 -7.64
CA ARG A 65 -20.89 20.37 -7.20
C ARG A 65 -21.26 21.67 -6.49
N LYS A 66 -20.40 22.17 -5.61
CA LYS A 66 -20.61 23.45 -4.91
C LYS A 66 -20.60 24.63 -5.88
N ALA A 67 -19.67 24.65 -6.84
CA ALA A 67 -19.60 25.69 -7.86
C ALA A 67 -20.87 25.70 -8.72
N THR A 68 -21.31 24.55 -9.24
CA THR A 68 -22.56 24.44 -10.02
C THR A 68 -23.77 24.91 -9.21
N ALA A 69 -23.87 24.51 -7.94
CA ALA A 69 -24.97 24.95 -7.07
C ALA A 69 -24.93 26.46 -6.77
N PHE A 70 -23.73 27.04 -6.66
CA PHE A 70 -23.55 28.48 -6.50
C PHE A 70 -24.04 29.24 -7.73
N PHE A 71 -23.54 28.89 -8.93
CA PHE A 71 -23.90 29.58 -10.17
C PHE A 71 -25.38 29.41 -10.53
N ALA A 72 -25.96 28.22 -10.35
CA ALA A 72 -27.39 28.01 -10.60
C ALA A 72 -28.29 28.88 -9.71
N ARG A 73 -27.82 29.25 -8.51
CA ARG A 73 -28.53 30.17 -7.62
C ARG A 73 -28.36 31.62 -8.07
N GLU A 74 -27.17 32.03 -8.49
CA GLU A 74 -26.93 33.39 -8.99
C GLU A 74 -27.70 33.67 -10.29
N ASP A 75 -27.71 32.73 -11.23
CA ASP A 75 -28.43 32.85 -12.51
C ASP A 75 -29.95 32.88 -12.32
N GLY A 76 -30.48 32.20 -11.28
CA GLY A 76 -31.91 32.21 -10.96
C GLY A 76 -32.39 33.42 -10.14
N ILE A 77 -31.48 34.28 -9.68
CA ILE A 77 -31.78 35.50 -8.90
C ILE A 77 -31.74 36.76 -9.79
N ARG A 78 -31.41 36.63 -11.08
CA ARG A 78 -31.40 37.73 -12.05
C ARG A 78 -32.66 37.78 -12.90
#